data_AF-A0A9W8EI16-F1
#
_entry.id   AF-A0A9W8EI16-F1
#
_cell.length_a   1.000
_cell.length_b   1.000
_cell.length_c   1.000
_cell.angle_alpha   90.00
_cell.angle_beta   90.00
_cell.angle_gamma   90.00
#
_symmetry.space_group_name_H-M   'P 1'
#
loop_
_entity.id
_entity.type
_entity.pdbx_description
1 polymer ?
#
loop_
_entity_poly.entity_id
_entity_poly.type
_entity_poly.pdbx_seq_one_letter_code
_entity_poly.pdbx_strand_id
1 'polypeptide(L)'
;MPSNAAKYSGVKFVERKKVIRSLEKLEKLGKKSGESAAKSEILDLLVSLNYTTYYPDQFKYISLFPSDPKRTTEETRDKQRQIRESIKLAMEAGNLPKDPRLVSSEDTKAIRKSNKLVLQTVSLAHGQTDSGSKDEDEEEDGDDDEFFA
;
A
#
# COMPACT_ATOMS: atom_id res chain seq x y z
N MET A 1 -3.53 -22.47 -1.83
CA MET A 1 -4.05 -21.23 -2.44
C MET A 1 -2.93 -20.20 -2.45
N PRO A 2 -2.69 -19.45 -3.53
CA PRO A 2 -1.64 -18.43 -3.55
C PRO A 2 -1.93 -17.35 -2.49
N SER A 3 -0.88 -16.86 -1.83
CA SER A 3 -0.99 -15.78 -0.85
C SER A 3 -1.59 -14.52 -1.51
N ASN A 4 -2.30 -13.71 -0.72
CA ASN A 4 -2.83 -12.42 -1.18
C ASN A 4 -1.70 -11.50 -1.71
N ALA A 5 -0.49 -11.62 -1.14
CA ALA A 5 0.72 -10.98 -1.66
C ALA A 5 0.96 -11.32 -3.14
N ALA A 6 1.03 -12.62 -3.48
CA ALA A 6 1.25 -13.08 -4.85
C ALA A 6 0.08 -12.69 -5.76
N LYS A 7 -1.16 -12.91 -5.31
CA LYS A 7 -2.39 -12.66 -6.08
C LYS A 7 -2.56 -11.20 -6.49
N TYR A 8 -2.21 -10.27 -5.60
CA TYR A 8 -2.40 -8.84 -5.82
C TYR A 8 -1.11 -8.09 -6.16
N SER A 9 0.05 -8.77 -6.20
CA SER A 9 1.35 -8.18 -6.55
C SER A 9 1.30 -7.38 -7.85
N GLY A 10 0.78 -7.97 -8.93
CA GLY A 10 0.68 -7.34 -10.25
C GLY A 10 -0.25 -6.12 -10.26
N VAL A 11 -1.39 -6.20 -9.57
CA VAL A 11 -2.34 -5.08 -9.46
C VAL A 11 -1.69 -3.93 -8.69
N LYS A 12 -1.10 -4.20 -7.53
CA LYS A 12 -0.38 -3.19 -6.71
C LYS A 12 0.75 -2.54 -7.49
N PHE A 13 1.49 -3.32 -8.30
CA PHE A 13 2.58 -2.80 -9.13
C PHE A 13 2.10 -1.83 -10.21
N VAL A 14 1.04 -2.19 -10.94
CA VAL A 14 0.47 -1.32 -11.99
C VAL A 14 -0.09 -0.03 -11.39
N GLU A 15 -0.83 -0.12 -10.28
CA GLU A 15 -1.36 1.05 -9.60
C GLU A 15 -0.24 1.93 -9.04
N ARG A 16 0.79 1.36 -8.41
CA ARG A 16 1.96 2.09 -7.94
C ARG A 16 2.63 2.86 -9.07
N LYS A 17 2.85 2.21 -10.23
CA LYS A 17 3.39 2.87 -11.42
C LYS A 17 2.51 4.02 -11.91
N LYS A 18 1.18 3.87 -11.89
CA LYS A 18 0.25 4.95 -12.24
C LYS A 18 0.42 6.15 -11.30
N VAL A 19 0.44 5.91 -9.99
CA VAL A 19 0.63 6.95 -8.97
C VAL A 19 1.96 7.67 -9.17
N ILE A 20 3.07 6.94 -9.34
CA ILE A 20 4.40 7.52 -9.57
C ILE A 20 4.41 8.43 -10.80
N ARG A 21 3.85 7.97 -11.93
CA ARG A 21 3.78 8.79 -13.16
C ARG A 21 2.98 10.07 -12.97
N SER A 22 1.85 10.00 -12.26
CA SER A 22 1.04 11.18 -11.95
C SER A 22 1.80 12.17 -11.06
N LEU A 23 2.53 11.64 -10.08
CA LEU A 23 3.31 12.43 -9.14
C LEU A 23 4.47 13.13 -9.86
N GLU A 24 5.24 12.44 -10.69
CA GLU A 24 6.29 13.04 -11.52
C GLU A 24 5.75 14.12 -12.47
N LYS A 25 4.54 13.91 -13.04
CA LYS A 25 3.89 14.90 -13.91
C LYS A 25 3.55 16.16 -13.13
N LEU A 26 3.00 16.03 -11.93
CA LEU A 26 2.66 17.16 -11.06
C LEU A 26 3.89 17.87 -10.49
N GLU A 27 4.93 17.14 -10.10
CA GLU A 27 6.22 17.73 -9.68
C GLU A 27 6.83 18.57 -10.82
N LYS A 28 6.76 18.08 -12.06
CA LYS A 28 7.23 18.83 -13.24
C LYS A 28 6.37 20.06 -13.53
N LEU A 29 5.07 20.01 -13.28
CA LEU A 29 4.14 21.12 -13.50
C LEU A 29 4.21 22.18 -12.39
N GLY A 30 4.32 21.76 -11.13
CA GLY A 30 4.46 22.64 -9.96
C GLY A 30 5.82 23.34 -9.90
N LYS A 31 6.87 22.78 -10.49
CA LYS A 31 8.13 23.51 -10.76
C LYS A 31 7.95 24.67 -11.74
N LYS A 32 6.90 24.65 -12.56
CA LYS A 32 6.59 25.69 -13.56
C LYS A 32 5.47 26.65 -13.14
N SER A 33 4.57 26.22 -12.25
CA SER A 33 3.46 27.02 -11.74
C SER A 33 3.55 27.09 -10.22
N GLY A 34 3.85 28.28 -9.69
CA GLY A 34 3.98 28.47 -8.25
C GLY A 34 2.62 28.49 -7.58
N GLU A 35 2.03 27.33 -7.28
CA GLU A 35 0.67 27.32 -6.72
C GLU A 35 0.41 26.22 -5.68
N SER A 36 -0.26 26.62 -4.61
CA SER A 36 -0.64 25.82 -3.44
C SER A 36 -1.47 24.57 -3.79
N ALA A 37 -2.27 24.63 -4.87
CA ALA A 37 -3.11 23.51 -5.33
C ALA A 37 -2.29 22.27 -5.73
N ALA A 38 -1.10 22.45 -6.30
CA ALA A 38 -0.21 21.35 -6.63
C ALA A 38 0.27 20.60 -5.37
N LYS A 39 0.38 21.29 -4.22
CA LYS A 39 0.86 20.68 -2.97
C LYS A 39 -0.17 19.71 -2.38
N SER A 40 -1.46 20.07 -2.39
CA SER A 40 -2.52 19.17 -1.92
C SER A 40 -2.63 17.92 -2.79
N GLU A 41 -2.57 18.08 -4.12
CA GLU A 41 -2.61 16.95 -5.05
C GLU A 41 -1.39 16.03 -4.89
N ILE A 42 -0.20 16.60 -4.68
CA ILE A 42 1.01 15.82 -4.40
C ILE A 42 0.85 15.03 -3.10
N LEU A 43 0.33 15.65 -2.04
CA LEU A 43 0.08 14.95 -0.77
C LEU A 43 -0.90 13.79 -0.95
N ASP A 44 -1.99 13.98 -1.68
CA ASP A 44 -2.97 12.91 -1.95
C ASP A 44 -2.37 11.75 -2.76
N LEU A 45 -1.46 12.05 -3.70
CA LEU A 45 -0.72 11.04 -4.44
C LEU A 45 0.31 10.32 -3.56
N LEU A 46 0.95 11.01 -2.62
CA LEU A 46 1.87 10.38 -1.65
C LEU A 46 1.13 9.43 -0.70
N VAL A 47 -0.08 9.80 -0.25
CA VAL A 47 -0.97 8.89 0.49
C VAL A 47 -1.32 7.67 -0.36
N SER A 48 -1.68 7.88 -1.63
CA SER A 48 -1.99 6.80 -2.57
C SER A 48 -0.77 5.90 -2.83
N LEU A 49 0.43 6.47 -2.85
CA LEU A 49 1.67 5.72 -3.04
C LEU A 49 1.98 4.86 -1.81
N ASN A 50 1.82 5.43 -0.61
CA ASN A 50 1.91 4.69 0.64
C ASN A 50 0.87 3.56 0.69
N TYR A 51 -0.36 3.80 0.25
CA TYR A 51 -1.40 2.78 0.12
C TYR A 51 -0.94 1.58 -0.71
N THR A 52 -0.44 1.80 -1.93
CA THR A 52 0.04 0.69 -2.77
C THR A 52 1.30 0.00 -2.23
N THR A 53 2.04 0.65 -1.31
CA THR A 53 3.35 0.20 -0.80
C THR A 53 3.25 -0.60 0.49
N TYR A 54 2.42 -0.12 1.42
CA TYR A 54 2.30 -0.63 2.78
C TYR A 54 0.95 -1.30 3.06
N TYR A 55 0.11 -1.51 2.03
CA TYR A 55 -1.10 -2.34 2.19
C TYR A 55 -0.72 -3.73 2.71
N PRO A 56 -1.30 -4.20 3.83
CA PRO A 56 -0.97 -5.48 4.43
C PRO A 56 -1.21 -6.66 3.48
N ASP A 57 -0.24 -7.55 3.39
CA ASP A 57 -0.25 -8.68 2.44
C ASP A 57 -1.21 -9.81 2.83
N GLN A 58 -1.68 -9.83 4.08
CA GLN A 58 -2.63 -10.82 4.60
C GLN A 58 -4.06 -10.60 4.08
N PHE A 59 -4.39 -9.39 3.62
CA PHE A 59 -5.75 -9.00 3.29
C PHE A 59 -5.97 -8.87 1.78
N LYS A 60 -7.24 -9.00 1.36
CA LYS A 60 -7.63 -8.76 -0.03
C LYS A 60 -7.43 -7.29 -0.37
N TYR A 61 -6.57 -7.02 -1.36
CA TYR A 61 -6.31 -5.66 -1.82
C TYR A 61 -7.56 -4.98 -2.39
N ILE A 62 -7.80 -3.73 -1.99
CA ILE A 62 -8.88 -2.89 -2.54
C ILE A 62 -8.26 -1.88 -3.51
N SER A 63 -8.49 -2.09 -4.80
CA SER A 63 -7.89 -1.34 -5.92
C SER A 63 -8.27 0.14 -5.92
N LEU A 64 -7.27 1.03 -6.02
CA LEU A 64 -7.46 2.49 -6.15
C LEU A 64 -8.05 2.86 -7.52
N PHE A 65 -7.74 2.07 -8.55
CA PHE A 65 -8.15 2.35 -9.93
C PHE A 65 -8.85 1.12 -10.53
N PRO A 66 -10.06 0.77 -10.06
CA PRO A 66 -10.79 -0.40 -10.55
C PRO A 66 -11.13 -0.23 -12.03
N SER A 67 -10.96 -1.28 -12.83
CA SER A 67 -11.24 -1.24 -14.27
C SER A 67 -12.71 -0.96 -14.58
N ASP A 68 -13.63 -1.39 -13.71
CA ASP A 68 -15.06 -1.12 -13.82
C ASP A 68 -15.56 -0.44 -12.53
N PRO A 69 -15.62 0.89 -12.48
CA PRO A 69 -16.07 1.60 -11.30
C PRO A 69 -17.55 1.30 -11.00
N LYS A 70 -18.38 0.96 -11.99
CA LYS A 70 -19.81 0.70 -11.78
C LYS A 70 -20.07 -0.59 -10.99
N ARG A 71 -19.13 -1.54 -11.06
CA ARG A 71 -19.17 -2.80 -10.29
C ARG A 71 -18.67 -2.67 -8.86
N THR A 72 -18.04 -1.55 -8.51
CA THR A 72 -17.53 -1.33 -7.15
C THR A 72 -18.68 -0.87 -6.25
N THR A 73 -18.99 -1.65 -5.22
CA THR A 73 -20.02 -1.29 -4.24
C THR A 73 -19.60 -0.05 -3.44
N GLU A 74 -20.58 0.69 -2.93
CA GLU A 74 -20.34 1.84 -2.06
C GLU A 74 -19.55 1.44 -0.81
N GLU A 75 -19.90 0.32 -0.19
CA GLU A 75 -19.17 -0.25 0.95
C GLU A 75 -17.67 -0.48 0.66
N THR A 76 -17.33 -0.94 -0.55
CA THR A 76 -15.93 -1.17 -0.93
C THR A 76 -15.18 0.16 -1.05
N ARG A 77 -15.84 1.20 -1.56
CA ARG A 77 -15.27 2.56 -1.63
C ARG A 77 -15.10 3.16 -0.24
N ASP A 78 -16.04 2.93 0.66
CA ASP A 78 -15.96 3.42 2.04
C ASP A 78 -14.80 2.77 2.80
N LYS A 79 -14.65 1.45 2.69
CA LYS A 79 -13.50 0.72 3.22
C LYS A 79 -12.18 1.27 2.69
N GLN A 80 -12.11 1.49 1.38
CA GLN A 80 -10.92 2.08 0.77
C GLN A 80 -10.61 3.48 1.33
N ARG A 81 -11.63 4.33 1.48
CA ARG A 81 -11.46 5.68 2.03
C ARG A 81 -10.95 5.65 3.47
N GLN A 82 -11.54 4.82 4.32
CA GLN A 82 -11.12 4.64 5.72
C GLN A 82 -9.65 4.19 5.81
N ILE A 83 -9.24 3.23 4.97
CA ILE A 83 -7.85 2.78 4.94
C ILE A 83 -6.92 3.92 4.49
N ARG A 84 -7.30 4.71 3.47
CA ARG A 84 -6.51 5.87 3.03
C ARG A 84 -6.38 6.94 4.12
N GLU A 85 -7.45 7.19 4.87
CA GLU A 85 -7.43 8.10 6.02
C GLU A 85 -6.48 7.59 7.12
N SER A 86 -6.51 6.29 7.44
CA SER A 86 -5.56 5.71 8.40
C SER A 86 -4.10 5.82 7.96
N ILE A 87 -3.83 5.71 6.65
CA ILE A 87 -2.50 5.89 6.09
C ILE A 87 -2.05 7.34 6.22
N LYS A 88 -2.95 8.29 5.95
CA LYS A 88 -2.66 9.72 6.14
C LYS A 88 -2.29 10.01 7.60
N LEU A 89 -3.06 9.49 8.55
CA LEU A 89 -2.74 9.62 9.98
C LEU A 89 -1.40 8.95 10.34
N ALA A 90 -1.10 7.77 9.79
CA ALA A 90 0.18 7.11 10.00
C ALA A 90 1.36 7.91 9.43
N MET A 91 1.18 8.62 8.30
CA MET A 91 2.18 9.52 7.74
C MET A 91 2.38 10.75 8.62
N GLU A 92 1.30 11.35 9.13
CA GLU A 92 1.36 12.50 10.04
C GLU A 92 2.03 12.15 11.38
N ALA A 93 1.79 10.94 11.89
CA ALA A 93 2.43 10.40 13.09
C ALA A 93 3.90 9.98 12.88
N GLY A 94 4.41 9.97 11.64
CA GLY A 94 5.77 9.54 11.32
C GLY A 94 5.98 8.02 11.27
N ASN A 95 4.91 7.22 11.37
CA ASN A 95 4.95 5.76 11.23
C ASN A 95 5.10 5.31 9.77
N LEU A 96 4.77 6.19 8.83
CA LEU A 96 5.00 5.99 7.40
C LEU A 96 5.86 7.12 6.83
N PRO A 97 6.70 6.81 5.83
CA PRO A 97 7.50 7.83 5.16
C PRO A 97 6.61 8.78 4.38
N LYS A 98 7.05 10.04 4.30
CA LYS A 98 6.39 11.04 3.45
C LYS A 98 6.43 10.64 1.98
N ASP A 99 7.55 10.07 1.51
CA ASP A 99 7.71 9.54 0.16
C ASP A 99 8.30 8.11 0.19
N PRO A 100 7.51 7.08 -0.18
CA PRO A 100 7.96 5.70 -0.24
C PRO A 100 9.06 5.41 -1.28
N ARG A 101 9.28 6.28 -2.26
CA ARG A 101 10.30 6.08 -3.31
C ARG A 101 11.73 6.18 -2.78
N LEU A 102 11.90 6.86 -1.64
CA LEU A 102 13.21 7.15 -1.04
C LEU A 102 13.64 6.11 0.00
N VAL A 103 12.81 5.09 0.24
CA VAL A 103 13.01 4.10 1.31
C VAL A 103 13.61 2.81 0.73
N SER A 104 14.59 2.24 1.45
CA SER A 104 15.23 0.96 1.11
C SER A 104 14.23 -0.20 1.03
N SER A 105 14.53 -1.23 0.24
CA SER A 105 13.75 -2.46 0.20
C SER A 105 13.68 -3.18 1.55
N GLU A 106 14.70 -3.06 2.41
CA GLU A 106 14.72 -3.61 3.77
C GLU A 106 13.82 -2.81 4.70
N ASP A 107 13.97 -1.48 4.69
CA ASP A 107 13.16 -0.56 5.48
C ASP A 107 11.67 -0.66 5.12
N THR A 108 11.35 -0.79 3.83
CA THR A 108 9.96 -0.96 3.39
C THR A 108 9.34 -2.26 3.94
N LYS A 109 10.11 -3.35 4.04
CA LYS A 109 9.65 -4.60 4.67
C LYS A 109 9.47 -4.42 6.18
N ALA A 110 10.42 -3.78 6.86
CA ALA A 110 10.34 -3.52 8.29
C ALA A 110 9.13 -2.67 8.67
N ILE A 111 8.91 -1.56 7.95
CA ILE A 111 7.76 -0.66 8.15
C ILE A 111 6.43 -1.40 7.90
N ARG A 112 6.37 -2.26 6.87
CA ARG A 112 5.16 -3.04 6.59
C ARG A 112 4.81 -3.98 7.75
N LYS A 113 5.80 -4.59 8.40
CA LYS A 113 5.60 -5.48 9.55
C LYS A 113 5.19 -4.70 10.81
N SER A 114 5.75 -3.51 11.03
CA SER A 114 5.55 -2.76 12.28
C SER A 114 4.33 -1.82 12.30
N ASN A 115 3.71 -1.53 11.15
CA ASN A 115 2.61 -0.56 11.09
C ASN A 115 1.26 -1.12 11.58
N LYS A 116 1.09 -1.14 12.89
CA LYS A 116 -0.12 -1.64 13.57
C LYS A 116 -1.39 -0.85 13.24
N LEU A 117 -1.30 0.47 13.02
CA LEU A 117 -2.47 1.31 12.75
C LEU A 117 -3.15 0.94 11.42
N VAL A 118 -2.34 0.81 10.36
CA VAL A 118 -2.83 0.41 9.04
C VAL A 118 -3.35 -1.03 9.10
N LEU A 119 -2.63 -1.92 9.80
CA LEU A 119 -3.06 -3.31 9.97
C LEU A 119 -4.43 -3.42 10.66
N GLN A 120 -4.62 -2.72 11.78
CA GLN A 120 -5.88 -2.72 12.53
C GLN A 120 -7.04 -2.16 11.70
N THR A 121 -6.81 -1.05 10.99
CA THR A 121 -7.85 -0.44 10.15
C THR A 121 -8.26 -1.36 9.01
N VAL A 122 -7.28 -1.99 8.35
CA VAL A 122 -7.55 -2.95 7.27
C VAL A 122 -8.29 -4.18 7.80
N SER A 123 -7.93 -4.68 9.00
CA SER A 123 -8.64 -5.79 9.65
C SER A 123 -10.11 -5.47 9.92
N LEU A 124 -10.38 -4.30 10.50
CA LEU A 124 -11.74 -3.81 10.74
C LEU A 124 -12.53 -3.66 9.45
N ALA A 125 -11.92 -3.10 8.39
CA ALA A 125 -12.57 -2.94 7.10
C ALA A 125 -12.93 -4.29 6.43
N HIS A 126 -12.14 -5.34 6.65
CA HIS A 126 -12.44 -6.69 6.17
C HIS A 126 -13.38 -7.48 7.09
N GLY A 127 -13.81 -6.90 8.21
CA GLY A 127 -14.67 -7.60 9.17
C GLY A 127 -13.97 -8.75 9.89
N GLN A 128 -12.63 -8.78 9.87
CA GLN A 128 -11.84 -9.71 10.67
C GLN A 128 -11.62 -9.07 12.04
N THR A 129 -12.46 -9.46 13.00
CA THR A 129 -12.19 -9.27 14.41
C THR A 129 -11.16 -10.33 14.81
N ASP A 130 -10.06 -9.88 15.40
CA ASP A 130 -8.96 -10.69 15.92
C ASP A 130 -9.42 -12.05 16.49
N SER A 131 -9.16 -13.12 15.73
CA SER A 131 -9.21 -14.50 16.19
C SER A 131 -7.99 -15.23 15.63
N GLY A 132 -6.90 -15.20 16.39
CA GLY A 132 -5.80 -16.13 16.25
C GLY A 132 -4.57 -15.56 15.55
N SER A 133 -3.73 -14.89 16.33
CA SER A 133 -2.28 -15.01 16.22
C SER A 133 -1.90 -16.49 16.13
N LYS A 134 -1.50 -16.93 14.93
CA LYS A 134 -0.61 -18.07 14.78
C LYS A 134 0.73 -17.50 14.37
N ASP A 135 1.53 -17.19 15.39
CA ASP A 135 2.97 -17.17 15.29
C ASP A 135 3.39 -18.61 14.94
N GLU A 136 3.86 -18.81 13.72
CA GLU A 136 4.70 -19.94 13.36
C GLU A 136 5.98 -19.32 12.81
N ASP A 137 6.85 -18.94 13.75
CA ASP A 137 8.29 -19.05 13.55
C ASP A 137 8.62 -20.55 13.51
N GLU A 138 9.07 -21.05 12.37
CA GLU A 138 9.85 -22.28 12.18
C GLU A 138 10.49 -22.12 10.78
N GLU A 139 11.72 -21.62 10.66
CA GLU A 139 13.03 -22.24 10.89
C GLU A 139 13.72 -22.41 9.52
N GLU A 140 15.03 -22.22 9.56
CA GLU A 140 15.97 -22.04 8.46
C GLU A 140 16.31 -23.39 7.77
N ASP A 141 17.10 -23.28 6.70
CA ASP A 141 17.93 -24.30 6.06
C ASP A 141 17.40 -25.08 4.84
N GLY A 142 18.21 -25.00 3.78
CA GLY A 142 18.23 -25.94 2.66
C GLY A 142 18.56 -25.30 1.32
N ASP A 143 19.79 -24.78 1.17
CA ASP A 143 20.46 -24.78 -0.15
C ASP A 143 20.39 -26.20 -0.76
N ASP A 144 20.36 -26.27 -2.09
CA ASP A 144 21.00 -27.27 -2.96
C ASP A 144 20.21 -27.46 -4.28
N ASP A 145 20.68 -26.73 -5.30
CA ASP A 145 21.08 -27.22 -6.62
C ASP A 145 20.10 -27.82 -7.67
N GLU A 146 20.49 -27.58 -8.93
CA GLU A 146 20.07 -28.23 -10.20
C GLU A 146 18.78 -27.75 -10.91
N PHE A 147 18.87 -26.65 -11.66
CA PHE A 147 18.00 -26.46 -12.84
C PHE A 147 18.70 -25.78 -14.02
N PHE A 148 19.92 -26.19 -14.36
CA PHE A 148 20.46 -26.05 -15.73
C PHE A 148 21.48 -27.17 -15.99
N ALA A 149 20.96 -28.32 -16.40
CA ALA A 149 21.70 -29.34 -17.15
C ALA A 149 20.85 -29.72 -18.38
#